data_AF-A0A4R5CJI4-F1
#
_entry.id   AF-A0A4R5CJI4-F1
#
_cell.length_a   1.000
_cell.length_b   1.000
_cell.length_c   1.000
_cell.angle_alpha   90.00
_cell.angle_beta   90.00
_cell.angle_gamma   90.00
#
_symmetry.space_group_name_H-M   'P 1'
#
loop_
_entity.id
_entity.type
_entity.pdbx_description
1 polymer ?
#
loop_
_entity_poly.entity_id
_entity_poly.type
_entity_poly.pdbx_seq_one_letter_code
_entity_poly.pdbx_strand_id
1 'polypeptide(L)'
;MKKQEYTTVLIDINDISLAHYCINKSMTKAEFSFYLKGYETKHAREEGVRKSKNGLATSLGIPTFIFTLYSSTIFSPKPEKPKKLKTLEGINYITLKEFQSNNYQCTSSVYIIHKLKDGTYLKWKTYYLSEE
;
A
#
# COMPACT_ATOMS: atom_id res chain seq x y z
N MET A 1 2.31 28.07 -10.06
CA MET A 1 1.72 26.72 -9.91
C MET A 1 2.57 25.93 -8.93
N LYS A 2 2.08 25.60 -7.73
CA LYS A 2 2.75 24.64 -6.86
C LYS A 2 2.66 23.27 -7.54
N LYS A 3 3.81 22.64 -7.81
CA LYS A 3 3.89 21.30 -8.39
C LYS A 3 3.16 20.37 -7.42
N GLN A 4 2.11 19.69 -7.88
CA GLN A 4 1.38 18.76 -7.03
C GLN A 4 2.34 17.63 -6.64
N GLU A 5 2.79 17.61 -5.39
CA GLU A 5 3.68 16.58 -4.89
C GLU A 5 2.85 15.32 -4.66
N TYR A 6 3.21 14.26 -5.36
CA TYR A 6 2.65 12.93 -5.21
C TYR A 6 3.70 12.01 -4.63
N THR A 7 3.30 11.09 -3.77
CA THR A 7 4.20 10.08 -3.22
C THR A 7 4.22 8.90 -4.18
N THR A 8 5.40 8.49 -4.65
CA THR A 8 5.56 7.24 -5.41
C THR A 8 6.28 6.25 -4.53
N VAL A 9 5.68 5.08 -4.30
CA VAL A 9 6.23 4.01 -3.48
C VAL A 9 6.58 2.83 -4.38
N LEU A 10 7.84 2.42 -4.33
CA LEU A 10 8.29 1.17 -4.92
C LEU A 10 8.09 0.04 -3.92
N ILE A 11 7.36 -0.99 -4.33
CA ILE A 11 7.15 -2.19 -3.52
C ILE A 11 8.11 -3.30 -3.97
N ASP A 12 8.79 -3.91 -3.00
CA ASP A 12 9.44 -5.20 -3.16
C ASP A 12 8.47 -6.29 -2.67
N ILE A 13 8.24 -7.30 -3.49
CA ILE A 13 7.34 -8.41 -3.16
C ILE A 13 7.88 -9.29 -2.03
N ASN A 14 9.16 -9.18 -1.71
CA ASN A 14 9.81 -9.90 -0.63
C ASN A 14 9.94 -9.05 0.65
N ASP A 15 9.43 -7.82 0.66
CA ASP A 15 9.44 -6.97 1.85
C ASP A 15 8.50 -7.55 2.91
N ILE A 16 9.00 -7.73 4.14
CA ILE A 16 8.21 -8.25 5.28
C ILE A 16 7.02 -7.35 5.63
N SER A 17 7.08 -6.07 5.26
CA SER A 17 6.03 -5.09 5.49
C SER A 17 4.87 -5.27 4.48
N LEU A 18 5.07 -6.02 3.39
CA LEU A 18 4.01 -6.36 2.45
C LEU A 18 3.18 -7.52 3.02
N ALA A 19 1.92 -7.24 3.39
CA ALA A 19 1.01 -8.26 3.90
C ALA A 19 0.46 -9.12 2.76
N HIS A 20 -0.08 -8.47 1.72
CA HIS A 20 -0.48 -9.12 0.48
C HIS A 20 -0.64 -8.08 -0.63
N TYR A 21 -0.70 -8.57 -1.87
CA TYR A 21 -1.15 -7.77 -3.00
C TYR A 21 -1.99 -8.64 -3.93
N CYS A 22 -2.90 -8.01 -4.66
CA CYS A 22 -3.71 -8.68 -5.68
C CYS A 22 -3.84 -7.75 -6.89
N ILE A 23 -3.66 -8.31 -8.09
CA ILE A 23 -3.89 -7.61 -9.36
C ILE A 23 -4.80 -8.50 -10.20
N ASN A 24 -5.91 -7.96 -10.69
CA ASN A 24 -6.82 -8.74 -11.51
C ASN A 24 -6.23 -9.05 -12.90
N LYS A 25 -6.75 -10.09 -13.56
CA LYS A 25 -6.25 -10.57 -14.86
C LYS A 25 -6.23 -9.48 -15.95
N SER A 26 -7.18 -8.56 -15.94
CA SER A 26 -7.28 -7.47 -16.91
C SER A 26 -6.42 -6.25 -16.58
N MET A 27 -5.68 -6.26 -15.46
CA MET A 27 -4.83 -5.18 -14.97
C MET A 27 -5.59 -3.84 -14.83
N THR A 28 -6.81 -3.90 -14.36
CA THR A 28 -7.69 -2.74 -14.14
C THR A 28 -7.99 -2.49 -12.66
N LYS A 29 -7.70 -3.47 -11.81
CA LYS A 29 -7.89 -3.41 -10.36
C LYS A 29 -6.66 -3.98 -9.67
N ALA A 30 -6.17 -3.25 -8.68
CA ALA A 30 -5.11 -3.71 -7.80
C ALA A 30 -5.40 -3.32 -6.35
N GLU A 31 -4.94 -4.16 -5.44
CA GLU A 31 -4.94 -3.95 -4.00
C GLU A 31 -3.53 -4.22 -3.48
N PHE A 32 -3.03 -3.31 -2.65
CA PHE A 32 -1.73 -3.42 -1.99
C PHE A 32 -1.92 -3.19 -0.50
N SER A 33 -1.66 -4.22 0.28
CA SER A 33 -1.89 -4.26 1.72
C SER A 33 -0.57 -4.39 2.45
N PHE A 34 -0.32 -3.50 3.40
CA PHE A 34 0.93 -3.42 4.15
C PHE A 34 0.66 -3.59 5.64
N TYR A 35 1.54 -4.28 6.35
CA TYR A 35 1.48 -4.30 7.80
C TYR A 35 1.82 -2.92 8.38
N LEU A 36 1.06 -2.48 9.38
CA LEU A 36 1.38 -1.31 10.19
C LEU A 36 2.72 -1.49 10.89
N LYS A 37 3.44 -0.38 11.08
CA LYS A 37 4.76 -0.36 11.73
C LYS A 37 4.72 -1.12 13.06
N GLY A 38 5.57 -2.13 13.21
CA GLY A 38 5.67 -2.97 14.40
C GLY A 38 4.76 -4.20 14.40
N TYR A 39 3.97 -4.43 13.34
CA TYR A 39 3.06 -5.57 13.19
C TYR A 39 3.39 -6.46 11.98
N GLU A 40 4.60 -6.34 11.43
CA GLU A 40 5.08 -7.11 10.28
C GLU A 40 5.17 -8.61 10.59
N THR A 41 5.47 -8.96 11.85
CA THR A 41 5.59 -10.35 12.30
C THR A 41 4.27 -10.90 12.85
N LYS A 42 4.06 -12.21 12.67
CA LYS A 42 2.91 -12.93 13.23
C LYS A 42 2.82 -12.77 14.75
N HIS A 43 3.95 -12.94 15.44
CA HIS A 43 4.04 -12.79 16.89
C HIS A 43 3.58 -11.41 17.38
N ALA A 44 4.01 -10.33 16.71
CA ALA A 44 3.59 -8.97 17.08
C ALA A 44 2.08 -8.76 16.92
N ARG A 45 1.46 -9.36 15.89
CA ARG A 45 0.00 -9.33 15.69
C ARG A 45 -0.75 -10.13 16.77
N GLU A 46 -0.26 -11.32 17.11
CA GLU A 46 -0.82 -12.14 18.19
C GLU A 46 -0.78 -11.41 19.53
N GLU A 47 0.34 -10.76 19.85
CA GLU A 47 0.47 -9.92 21.04
C GLU A 47 -0.46 -8.69 20.99
N GLY A 48 -0.62 -8.07 19.82
CA GLY A 48 -1.58 -6.99 19.61
C GLY A 48 -3.02 -7.42 19.93
N VAL A 49 -3.44 -8.59 19.45
CA VAL A 49 -4.77 -9.17 19.74
C VAL A 49 -4.92 -9.51 21.22
N ARG A 50 -3.88 -10.05 21.86
CA ARG A 50 -3.91 -10.36 23.30
C ARG A 50 -4.09 -9.10 24.15
N LYS A 51 -3.38 -8.02 23.82
CA LYS A 51 -3.49 -6.72 24.50
C LYS A 51 -4.87 -6.08 24.30
N SER A 52 -5.45 -6.18 23.10
CA SER A 52 -6.79 -5.62 22.84
C SER A 52 -7.88 -6.36 23.62
N LYS A 53 -7.81 -7.70 23.70
CA LYS A 53 -8.75 -8.52 24.49
C LYS A 53 -8.71 -8.20 25.99
N ASN A 54 -7.57 -7.74 26.50
CA ASN A 54 -7.37 -7.39 27.91
C ASN A 54 -7.77 -5.94 28.25
N GLY A 55 -8.52 -5.24 27.38
CA GLY A 55 -9.13 -3.94 27.70
C GLY A 55 -8.20 -2.72 27.59
N LEU A 56 -6.97 -2.89 27.10
CA LEU A 56 -6.05 -1.76 26.83
C LEU A 56 -6.36 -1.04 25.50
N ALA A 57 -7.26 -1.57 24.67
CA ALA A 57 -7.77 -0.94 23.46
C ALA A 57 -9.29 -0.83 23.53
N THR A 58 -9.82 0.33 23.16
CA THR A 58 -11.20 0.79 23.38
C THR A 58 -12.28 -0.08 22.71
N SER A 59 -13.26 -0.45 23.52
CA SER A 59 -14.67 -0.88 23.35
C SER A 59 -15.28 -1.44 22.05
N LEU A 60 -14.62 -1.62 20.88
CA LEU A 60 -15.37 -2.00 19.66
C LEU A 60 -14.82 -3.04 18.66
N GLY A 61 -13.56 -3.48 18.63
CA GLY A 61 -13.20 -4.33 17.48
C GLY A 61 -11.82 -4.96 17.48
N ILE A 62 -11.72 -6.00 16.66
CA ILE A 62 -10.46 -6.67 16.30
C ILE A 62 -9.46 -5.59 15.85
N PRO A 63 -8.25 -5.53 16.43
CA PRO A 63 -7.26 -4.54 16.02
C PRO A 63 -6.91 -4.73 14.54
N THR A 64 -7.02 -3.64 13.76
CA THR A 64 -6.48 -3.64 12.40
C THR A 64 -4.97 -3.45 12.44
N PHE A 65 -4.26 -4.28 11.68
CA PHE A 65 -2.80 -4.23 11.56
C PHE A 65 -2.36 -3.96 10.12
N ILE A 66 -3.30 -3.61 9.25
CA ILE A 66 -3.07 -3.50 7.82
C ILE A 66 -3.49 -2.10 7.35
N PHE A 67 -2.64 -1.51 6.52
CA PHE A 67 -2.95 -0.34 5.71
C PHE A 67 -3.10 -0.78 4.26
N THR A 68 -4.23 -0.48 3.63
CA THR A 68 -4.53 -0.94 2.28
C THR A 68 -4.68 0.23 1.31
N LEU A 69 -4.00 0.12 0.17
CA LEU A 69 -4.16 0.99 -0.98
C LEU A 69 -4.83 0.26 -2.12
N TYR A 70 -5.85 0.88 -2.68
CA TYR A 70 -6.56 0.37 -3.84
C TYR A 70 -6.20 1.18 -5.07
N SER A 71 -6.11 0.52 -6.22
CA SER A 71 -6.06 1.21 -7.51
C SER A 71 -7.22 2.20 -7.60
N SER A 72 -6.97 3.38 -8.15
CA SER A 72 -7.94 4.48 -8.29
C SER A 72 -9.27 4.13 -8.95
N THR A 73 -9.31 2.98 -9.60
CA THR A 73 -10.36 2.54 -10.49
C THR A 73 -11.14 1.34 -9.96
N ILE A 74 -10.91 0.92 -8.71
CA ILE A 74 -11.50 -0.31 -8.18
C ILE A 74 -13.03 -0.32 -8.23
N PHE A 75 -13.65 0.86 -8.06
CA PHE A 75 -15.09 1.10 -8.20
C PHE A 75 -15.46 1.98 -9.40
N SER A 76 -14.49 2.30 -10.27
CA SER A 76 -14.75 3.16 -11.43
C SER A 76 -15.43 2.37 -12.55
N PRO A 77 -16.49 2.91 -13.19
CA PRO A 77 -17.08 2.34 -14.39
C PRO A 77 -16.12 2.41 -15.60
N LYS A 78 -15.12 3.29 -15.56
CA LYS A 78 -14.05 3.41 -16.57
C LYS A 78 -12.72 3.13 -15.91
N PRO A 79 -12.30 1.86 -15.83
CA PRO A 79 -11.05 1.54 -15.18
C PRO A 79 -9.85 1.93 -16.03
N GLU A 80 -8.90 2.62 -15.41
CA GLU A 80 -7.60 2.95 -15.98
C GLU A 80 -6.61 1.83 -15.68
N LYS A 81 -5.81 1.48 -16.70
CA LYS A 81 -4.73 0.51 -16.54
C LYS A 81 -3.49 1.19 -15.94
N PRO A 82 -2.62 0.45 -15.23
CA PRO A 82 -1.35 1.00 -14.77
C PRO A 82 -0.48 1.40 -15.95
N LYS A 83 0.37 2.40 -15.72
CA LYS A 83 1.41 2.73 -16.69
C LYS A 83 2.50 1.67 -16.63
N LYS A 84 2.77 1.01 -17.77
CA LYS A 84 3.92 0.10 -17.90
C LYS A 84 5.21 0.92 -18.06
N LEU A 85 6.24 0.58 -17.31
CA LEU A 85 7.56 1.22 -17.34
C LEU A 85 8.64 0.18 -17.63
N LYS A 86 9.63 0.54 -18.43
CA LYS A 86 10.82 -0.31 -18.70
C LYS A 86 11.95 -0.05 -17.71
N THR A 87 12.04 1.18 -17.18
CA THR A 87 13.08 1.64 -16.25
C THR A 87 12.46 2.54 -15.18
N LEU A 88 13.18 2.70 -14.07
CA LEU A 88 12.87 3.66 -13.00
C LEU A 88 13.69 4.96 -13.13
N GLU A 89 14.53 5.08 -14.15
CA GLU A 89 15.34 6.27 -14.40
C GLU A 89 14.47 7.54 -14.48
N GLY A 90 14.88 8.58 -13.74
CA GLY A 90 14.15 9.85 -13.66
C GLY A 90 12.86 9.82 -12.83
N ILE A 91 12.52 8.69 -12.19
CA ILE A 91 11.37 8.59 -11.29
C ILE A 91 11.86 8.74 -9.85
N ASN A 92 11.40 9.78 -9.17
CA ASN A 92 11.57 9.89 -7.73
C ASN A 92 10.57 8.95 -7.02
N TYR A 93 11.07 8.05 -6.19
CA TYR A 93 10.27 7.12 -5.40
C TYR A 93 10.89 6.89 -4.03
N ILE A 94 10.06 6.46 -3.09
CA ILE A 94 10.48 5.93 -1.79
C ILE A 94 10.20 4.43 -1.74
N THR A 95 10.88 3.73 -0.85
CA THR A 95 10.62 2.33 -0.53
C THR A 95 9.38 2.19 0.36
N LEU A 96 8.82 0.97 0.45
CA LEU A 96 7.73 0.67 1.38
C LEU A 96 8.14 0.97 2.84
N LYS A 97 9.38 0.65 3.22
CA LYS A 97 9.92 0.94 4.55
C LYS A 97 9.96 2.44 4.87
N GLU A 98 10.38 3.27 3.91
CA GLU A 98 10.35 4.73 4.07
C GLU A 98 8.92 5.27 4.16
N PHE A 99 8.01 4.71 3.35
CA PHE A 99 6.59 5.07 3.39
C PHE A 99 5.96 4.74 4.75
N GLN A 100 6.23 3.56 5.29
CA GLN A 100 5.83 3.15 6.63
C GLN A 100 6.48 4.00 7.73
N SER A 101 7.76 4.35 7.58
CA SER A 101 8.49 5.18 8.56
C SER A 101 7.90 6.58 8.69
N ASN A 102 7.30 7.10 7.62
CA ASN A 102 6.57 8.36 7.59
C ASN A 102 5.09 8.20 7.95
N ASN A 103 4.69 7.11 8.61
CA ASN A 103 3.31 6.81 9.01
C ASN A 103 2.31 6.86 7.84
N TYR A 104 2.74 6.43 6.65
CA TYR A 104 1.93 6.43 5.42
C TYR A 104 1.42 7.83 5.00
N GLN A 105 2.04 8.90 5.49
CA GLN A 105 1.66 10.27 5.13
C GLN A 105 1.83 10.52 3.62
N CYS A 106 0.81 11.10 3.00
CA CYS A 106 0.81 11.46 1.60
C CYS A 106 0.08 12.79 1.35
N THR A 107 0.58 13.58 0.40
CA THR A 107 0.16 14.96 0.15
C THR A 107 -1.02 15.11 -0.83
N SER A 108 -1.38 14.07 -1.59
CA SER A 108 -2.57 14.10 -2.49
C SER A 108 -2.90 12.77 -3.17
N SER A 109 -1.90 12.07 -3.70
CA SER A 109 -2.07 10.81 -4.42
C SER A 109 -0.85 9.93 -4.18
N VAL A 110 -1.10 8.65 -3.89
CA VAL A 110 -0.05 7.64 -3.78
C VAL A 110 0.01 6.87 -5.07
N TYR A 111 1.21 6.68 -5.60
CA TYR A 111 1.47 5.80 -6.71
C TYR A 111 2.23 4.57 -6.22
N ILE A 112 1.78 3.37 -6.59
CA ILE A 112 2.52 2.13 -6.31
C ILE A 112 3.23 1.67 -7.58
N ILE A 113 4.53 1.45 -7.48
CA ILE A 113 5.34 0.80 -8.51
C ILE A 113 5.57 -0.65 -8.09
N HIS A 114 5.04 -1.58 -8.89
CA HIS A 114 5.21 -3.01 -8.71
C HIS A 114 6.10 -3.57 -9.83
N LYS A 115 7.20 -4.25 -9.46
CA LYS A 115 8.10 -4.92 -10.41
C LYS A 115 7.54 -6.29 -10.80
N LEU A 116 7.44 -6.54 -12.10
CA LEU A 116 7.02 -7.82 -12.67
C LEU A 116 8.20 -8.77 -12.81
N LYS A 117 7.89 -10.07 -12.93
CA LYS A 117 8.88 -11.14 -13.16
C LYS A 117 9.70 -10.95 -14.44
N ASP A 118 9.13 -10.28 -15.44
CA ASP A 118 9.81 -9.95 -16.71
C ASP A 118 10.79 -8.76 -16.59
N GLY A 119 10.95 -8.18 -15.39
CA GLY A 119 11.83 -7.05 -15.13
C GLY A 119 11.21 -5.68 -15.41
N THR A 120 10.01 -5.61 -15.97
CA THR A 120 9.27 -4.36 -16.18
C THR A 120 8.49 -3.95 -14.94
N TYR A 121 7.96 -2.72 -14.92
CA TYR A 121 7.23 -2.20 -13.77
C TYR A 121 5.82 -1.73 -14.16
N LEU A 122 4.88 -1.85 -13.23
CA LEU A 122 3.54 -1.28 -13.32
C LEU A 122 3.43 -0.14 -12.30
N LYS A 123 3.15 1.08 -12.77
CA LYS A 123 2.85 2.23 -11.93
C LYS A 123 1.34 2.44 -11.84
N TRP A 124 0.81 2.18 -10.66
CA TRP A 124 -0.59 2.32 -10.30
C TRP A 124 -0.83 3.66 -9.63
N LYS A 125 -1.90 4.35 -10.00
CA LYS A 125 -2.47 5.41 -9.16
C LYS A 125 -3.34 4.73 -8.10
N THR A 126 -3.17 5.10 -6.84
CA THR A 126 -3.85 4.47 -5.72
C THR A 126 -4.42 5.50 -4.75
N TYR A 127 -5.43 5.07 -3.99
CA TYR A 127 -5.97 5.82 -2.87
C TYR A 127 -6.13 4.91 -1.66
N TYR A 128 -6.04 5.54 -0.49
CA TYR A 128 -6.51 4.96 0.75
C TYR A 128 -8.02 5.17 0.82
N LEU A 129 -8.78 4.11 1.12
CA LEU A 129 -10.15 4.24 1.58
C LEU A 129 -10.06 4.36 3.09
N SER A 130 -10.27 5.56 3.63
CA SER A 130 -10.54 5.67 5.06
C SER A 130 -11.90 5.01 5.29
N GLU A 131 -11.93 3.96 6.11
CA GLU A 131 -13.18 3.58 6.76
C GLU A 131 -13.52 4.73 7.73
N GLU A 132 -14.62 5.44 7.43
CA GLU A 132 -15.27 6.36 8.38
C GLU A 132 -15.87 5.60 9.56
#